data_AF-A0A2M7UT16-F1
#
_entry.id   AF-A0A2M7UT16-F1
#
_cell.length_a   1.000
_cell.length_b   1.000
_cell.length_c   1.000
_cell.angle_alpha   90.00
_cell.angle_beta   90.00
_cell.angle_gamma   90.00
#
_symmetry.space_group_name_H-M   'P 1'
#
loop_
_entity.id
_entity.type
_entity.pdbx_description
1 polymer ?
#
loop_
_entity_poly.entity_id
_entity_poly.type
_entity_poly.pdbx_seq_one_letter_code
_entity_poly.pdbx_strand_id
1 'polypeptide(L)'
;MCFLTKELLRKARNMNDAEHILNAHPRTCSYIYAISSAFAEYPQGKVAIFLTDSTRMRRYGPNEPVYDTRPGYSSVYTIPNISDMIYCNAKMRRCVDWLSHNRNFTVEDLGNFVSPVASPNDNLQNVIMKPATAEAWITNATTDGKPAYTQKWRYVNLMPYFAEMFVAQQGEMP
;
A
#
# COMPACT_ATOMS: atom_id res chain seq x y z
N MET A 1 -6.95 11.41 -8.60
CA MET A 1 -6.35 10.25 -7.91
C MET A 1 -5.87 9.19 -8.89
N CYS A 2 -6.75 8.56 -9.69
CA CYS A 2 -6.36 7.46 -10.60
C CYS A 2 -5.19 7.79 -11.56
N PHE A 3 -5.14 9.00 -12.11
CA PHE A 3 -4.03 9.43 -12.97
C PHE A 3 -2.69 9.53 -12.24
N LEU A 4 -2.68 10.06 -11.01
CA LEU A 4 -1.47 10.17 -10.20
C LEU A 4 -0.98 8.78 -9.75
N THR A 5 -1.88 7.88 -9.36
CA THR A 5 -1.52 6.49 -9.06
C THR A 5 -0.92 5.79 -10.27
N LYS A 6 -1.51 5.99 -11.47
CA LYS A 6 -0.96 5.47 -12.73
C LYS A 6 0.43 6.03 -13.02
N GLU A 7 0.64 7.31 -12.79
CA GLU A 7 1.94 7.95 -12.99
C GLU A 7 3.00 7.41 -12.03
N LEU A 8 2.65 7.26 -10.74
CA LEU A 8 3.52 6.62 -9.74
C LEU A 8 3.95 5.22 -10.19
N LEU A 9 2.98 4.37 -10.56
CA LEU A 9 3.27 2.99 -10.98
C LEU A 9 4.08 2.90 -12.29
N ARG A 10 4.03 3.91 -13.15
CA ARG A 10 4.75 3.91 -14.44
C ARG A 10 6.11 4.56 -14.38
N LYS A 11 6.28 5.61 -13.57
CA LYS A 11 7.48 6.46 -13.58
C LYS A 11 8.36 6.30 -12.35
N ALA A 12 7.79 6.01 -11.18
CA ALA A 12 8.57 5.88 -9.96
C ALA A 12 9.35 4.56 -9.96
N ARG A 13 10.67 4.62 -9.79
CA ARG A 13 11.52 3.43 -9.65
C ARG A 13 11.83 3.11 -8.19
N ASN A 14 11.81 4.14 -7.34
CA ASN A 14 12.14 4.06 -5.92
C ASN A 14 11.25 5.04 -5.12
N MET A 15 11.48 5.06 -3.80
CA MET A 15 10.72 5.92 -2.89
C MET A 15 10.96 7.42 -3.13
N ASN A 16 12.15 7.80 -3.60
CA ASN A 16 12.49 9.19 -3.88
C ASN A 16 11.73 9.72 -5.10
N ASP A 17 11.65 8.94 -6.18
CA ASP A 17 10.83 9.28 -7.35
C ASP A 17 9.36 9.41 -6.96
N ALA A 18 8.86 8.50 -6.11
CA ALA A 18 7.49 8.54 -5.63
C ALA A 18 7.19 9.82 -4.84
N GLU A 19 8.08 10.20 -3.92
CA GLU A 19 7.99 11.45 -3.17
C GLU A 19 8.01 12.67 -4.10
N HIS A 20 8.92 12.70 -5.07
CA HIS A 20 9.01 13.80 -6.03
C HIS A 20 7.73 13.94 -6.87
N ILE A 21 7.22 12.83 -7.42
CA ILE A 21 5.96 12.80 -8.19
C ILE A 21 4.80 13.27 -7.30
N LEU A 22 4.69 12.79 -6.06
CA LEU A 22 3.63 13.18 -5.15
C LEU A 22 3.68 14.66 -4.77
N ASN A 23 4.87 15.25 -4.69
CA ASN A 23 5.06 16.67 -4.36
C ASN A 23 4.79 17.59 -5.56
N ALA A 24 5.15 17.16 -6.76
CA ALA A 24 4.96 17.93 -8.00
C ALA A 24 3.49 18.07 -8.43
N HIS A 25 2.58 17.27 -7.87
CA HIS A 25 1.17 17.22 -8.27
C HIS A 25 0.24 17.66 -7.13
N PRO A 26 -0.08 18.97 -7.02
CA PRO A 26 -1.12 19.46 -6.15
C PRO A 26 -2.47 18.82 -6.46
N ARG A 27 -3.32 18.72 -5.44
CA ARG A 27 -4.58 17.96 -5.49
C ARG A 27 -5.65 18.65 -4.67
N THR A 28 -6.90 18.54 -5.07
CA THR A 28 -8.02 19.18 -4.35
C THR A 28 -8.55 18.34 -3.19
N CYS A 29 -8.24 17.05 -3.16
CA CYS A 29 -8.70 16.11 -2.14
C CYS A 29 -7.54 15.59 -1.29
N SER A 30 -7.83 15.19 -0.05
CA SER A 30 -6.85 14.55 0.82
C SER A 30 -6.76 13.06 0.56
N TYR A 31 -5.53 12.55 0.43
CA TYR A 31 -5.25 11.13 0.21
C TYR A 31 -4.12 10.65 1.11
N ILE A 32 -4.20 9.38 1.49
CA ILE A 32 -3.11 8.64 2.12
C ILE A 32 -2.59 7.65 1.08
N TYR A 33 -1.31 7.76 0.72
CA TYR A 33 -0.62 6.77 -0.10
C TYR A 33 0.27 5.91 0.78
N ALA A 34 0.00 4.60 0.83
CA ALA A 34 0.89 3.64 1.46
C ALA A 34 1.70 2.97 0.33
N ILE A 35 2.99 3.27 0.26
CA ILE A 35 3.86 2.84 -0.84
C ILE A 35 4.91 1.87 -0.30
N SER A 36 5.14 0.79 -1.04
CA SER A 36 6.26 -0.12 -0.86
C SER A 36 7.06 -0.26 -2.16
N SER A 37 8.37 -0.49 -2.02
CA SER A 37 9.32 -0.65 -3.12
C SER A 37 10.12 -1.93 -2.93
N ALA A 38 10.41 -2.63 -4.03
CA ALA A 38 11.34 -3.76 -4.03
C ALA A 38 12.77 -3.32 -3.69
N PHE A 39 13.13 -2.09 -4.11
CA PHE A 39 14.44 -1.49 -3.95
C PHE A 39 14.45 -0.57 -2.72
N ALA A 40 15.41 -0.79 -1.83
CA ALA A 40 15.68 0.12 -0.72
C ALA A 40 16.74 1.12 -1.18
N GLU A 41 16.47 2.42 -1.02
CA GLU A 41 17.49 3.45 -1.13
C GLU A 41 17.60 4.17 0.21
N TYR A 42 18.83 4.36 0.67
CA TYR A 42 19.10 5.17 1.84
C TYR A 42 18.94 6.66 1.46
N PRO A 43 18.29 7.50 2.29
CA PRO A 43 17.73 7.22 3.62
C PRO A 43 16.24 6.79 3.60
N GLN A 44 15.62 6.72 2.43
CA GLN A 44 14.16 6.65 2.27
C GLN A 44 13.54 5.27 2.60
N GLY A 45 14.33 4.20 2.55
CA GLY A 45 13.87 2.84 2.87
C GLY A 45 12.96 2.23 1.80
N LYS A 46 12.30 1.11 2.13
CA LYS A 46 11.40 0.38 1.21
C LYS A 46 9.95 0.80 1.33
N VAL A 47 9.54 1.40 2.44
CA VAL A 47 8.14 1.66 2.76
C VAL A 47 7.95 3.06 3.31
N ALA A 48 6.88 3.73 2.90
CA ALA A 48 6.48 5.01 3.46
C ALA A 48 4.98 5.24 3.31
N ILE A 49 4.42 5.98 4.26
CA ILE A 49 3.05 6.52 4.17
C ILE A 49 3.16 8.01 3.84
N PHE A 50 2.46 8.46 2.80
CA PHE A 50 2.35 9.86 2.44
C PHE A 50 0.94 10.36 2.75
N LEU A 51 0.82 11.25 3.72
CA LEU A 51 -0.38 12.03 3.95
C LEU A 51 -0.35 13.24 3.03
N THR A 52 -1.40 13.42 2.27
CA THR A 52 -1.43 14.47 1.25
C THR A 52 -2.76 15.20 1.25
N ASP A 53 -2.73 16.51 1.05
CA ASP A 53 -3.90 17.34 0.76
C ASP A 53 -3.53 18.49 -0.20
N SER A 54 -4.41 19.48 -0.32
CA SER A 54 -4.25 20.64 -1.20
C SER A 54 -3.14 21.60 -0.83
N THR A 55 -2.62 21.50 0.39
CA THR A 55 -1.65 22.45 0.95
C THR A 55 -0.40 21.78 1.47
N ARG A 56 -0.47 20.49 1.82
CA ARG A 56 0.67 19.77 2.40
C ARG A 56 0.83 18.37 1.83
N MET A 57 2.09 17.94 1.80
CA MET A 57 2.49 16.55 1.73
C MET A 57 3.36 16.27 2.95
N ARG A 58 3.07 15.17 3.66
CA ARG A 58 3.88 14.70 4.77
C ARG A 58 4.18 13.22 4.60
N ARG A 59 5.46 12.90 4.62
CA ARG A 59 5.96 11.52 4.62
C ARG A 59 6.06 11.02 6.07
N TYR A 60 5.74 9.74 6.24
CA TYR A 60 5.95 8.97 7.46
C TYR A 60 6.72 7.69 7.10
N GLY A 61 7.96 7.61 7.58
CA GLY A 61 8.82 6.44 7.45
C GLY A 61 8.69 5.44 8.60
N PRO A 62 9.45 4.33 8.55
CA PRO A 62 9.57 3.40 9.67
C PRO A 62 10.05 4.09 10.94
N ASN A 63 9.50 3.68 12.10
CA ASN A 63 9.71 4.27 13.43
C ASN A 63 9.23 5.72 13.62
N GLU A 64 8.59 6.33 12.63
CA GLU A 64 8.05 7.67 12.80
C GLU A 64 6.68 7.61 13.50
N PRO A 65 6.43 8.51 14.48
CA PRO A 65 5.13 8.62 15.13
C PRO A 65 4.11 9.24 14.18
N VAL A 66 2.98 8.57 14.01
CA VAL A 66 1.81 9.09 13.31
C VAL A 66 0.79 9.54 14.34
N TYR A 67 0.40 10.81 14.24
CA TYR A 67 -0.58 11.44 15.12
C TYR A 67 -1.94 11.41 14.45
N ASP A 68 -2.91 10.76 15.10
CA ASP A 68 -4.30 10.92 14.70
C ASP A 68 -4.77 12.32 15.08
N THR A 69 -5.12 13.13 14.08
CA THR A 69 -5.53 14.52 14.26
C THR A 69 -7.06 14.69 14.25
N ARG A 70 -7.81 13.58 14.18
CA ARG A 70 -9.27 13.63 14.24
C ARG A 70 -9.75 14.12 15.61
N PRO A 71 -10.75 15.01 15.67
CA PRO A 71 -11.30 15.50 16.93
C PRO A 71 -11.72 14.34 17.85
N GLY A 72 -11.26 14.35 19.10
CA GLY A 72 -11.56 13.30 20.08
C GLY A 72 -10.65 12.06 20.03
N TYR A 73 -9.68 12.01 19.11
CA TYR A 73 -8.68 10.95 19.04
C TYR A 73 -7.31 11.50 19.45
N SER A 74 -6.71 10.94 20.50
CA SER A 74 -5.35 11.29 20.97
C SER A 74 -4.37 10.12 20.81
N SER A 75 -4.66 9.19 19.89
CA SER A 75 -3.81 8.02 19.69
C SER A 75 -2.61 8.37 18.81
N VAL A 76 -1.42 8.23 19.38
CA VAL A 76 -0.17 8.09 18.63
C VAL A 76 0.06 6.62 18.36
N TYR A 77 0.37 6.27 17.12
CA TYR A 77 0.94 4.96 16.80
C TYR A 77 2.24 5.16 16.02
N THR A 78 3.20 4.29 16.29
CA THR A 78 4.49 4.30 15.58
C THR A 78 4.41 3.29 14.46
N ILE A 79 4.77 3.70 13.24
CA ILE A 79 4.91 2.74 12.14
C ILE A 79 6.05 1.79 12.52
N PRO A 80 5.82 0.48 12.67
CA PRO A 80 6.87 -0.44 13.08
C PRO A 80 8.00 -0.46 12.05
N ASN A 81 9.24 -0.69 12.49
CA ASN A 81 10.36 -0.89 11.59
C ASN A 81 10.26 -2.22 10.85
N ILE A 82 9.45 -2.26 9.80
CA ILE A 82 9.29 -3.41 8.91
C ILE A 82 9.56 -2.97 7.47
N SER A 83 10.09 -3.90 6.67
CA SER A 83 10.35 -3.66 5.25
C SER A 83 9.11 -3.86 4.37
N ASP A 84 8.01 -4.31 4.98
CA ASP A 84 6.72 -4.57 4.33
C ASP A 84 5.71 -3.48 4.68
N MET A 85 4.76 -3.21 3.78
CA MET A 85 3.69 -2.24 4.02
C MET A 85 2.40 -2.95 4.36
N ILE A 86 1.85 -2.70 5.55
CA ILE A 86 0.48 -3.06 5.91
C ILE A 86 -0.26 -1.81 6.36
N TYR A 87 -1.37 -1.50 5.70
CA TYR A 87 -2.20 -0.36 6.02
C TYR A 87 -3.64 -0.81 6.27
N CYS A 88 -4.17 -0.53 7.46
CA CYS A 88 -5.50 -0.96 7.88
C CYS A 88 -6.47 0.20 8.19
N ASN A 89 -6.25 1.37 7.57
CA ASN A 89 -7.10 2.56 7.72
C ASN A 89 -7.45 2.85 9.21
N ALA A 90 -8.72 2.98 9.58
CA ALA A 90 -9.18 3.27 10.93
C ALA A 90 -8.75 2.20 11.97
N LYS A 91 -8.36 1.00 11.53
CA LYS A 91 -7.90 -0.09 12.39
C LYS A 91 -6.36 -0.19 12.46
N MET A 92 -5.64 0.88 12.11
CA MET A 92 -4.17 0.88 12.09
C MET A 92 -3.54 0.47 13.43
N ARG A 93 -4.13 0.83 14.58
CA ARG A 93 -3.66 0.36 15.89
C ARG A 93 -3.60 -1.16 15.97
N ARG A 94 -4.67 -1.85 15.56
CA ARG A 94 -4.71 -3.33 15.54
C ARG A 94 -3.65 -3.92 14.61
N CYS A 95 -3.37 -3.25 13.50
CA CYS A 95 -2.29 -3.62 12.58
C CYS A 95 -0.91 -3.47 13.21
N VAL A 96 -0.65 -2.34 13.88
CA VAL A 96 0.62 -2.11 14.59
C VAL A 96 0.80 -3.14 15.70
N ASP A 97 -0.25 -3.40 16.48
CA ASP A 97 -0.24 -4.42 17.55
C ASP A 97 0.01 -5.82 16.99
N TRP A 98 -0.57 -6.18 15.84
CA TRP A 98 -0.28 -7.48 15.21
C TRP A 98 1.17 -7.56 14.71
N LEU A 99 1.66 -6.50 14.05
CA LEU A 99 3.02 -6.40 13.53
C LEU A 99 4.10 -6.38 14.61
N SER A 100 3.81 -5.89 15.81
CA SER A 100 4.77 -5.91 16.92
C SER A 100 5.07 -7.32 17.42
N HIS A 101 4.11 -8.25 17.25
CA HIS A 101 4.23 -9.64 17.65
C HIS A 101 4.57 -10.58 16.49
N ASN A 102 4.35 -10.16 15.24
CA ASN A 102 4.55 -10.98 14.04
C ASN A 102 5.52 -10.27 13.09
N ARG A 103 6.83 -10.46 13.32
CA ARG A 103 7.90 -9.84 12.52
C ARG A 103 8.20 -10.58 11.21
N ASN A 104 7.93 -11.88 11.19
CA ASN A 104 8.12 -12.76 10.04
C ASN A 104 6.79 -13.45 9.77
N PHE A 105 6.01 -12.92 8.83
CA PHE A 105 4.70 -13.48 8.48
C PHE A 105 4.72 -14.01 7.06
N THR A 106 3.90 -15.03 6.83
CA THR A 106 3.62 -15.61 5.52
C THR A 106 2.42 -14.92 4.87
N VAL A 107 2.15 -15.25 3.61
CA VAL A 107 0.91 -14.83 2.92
C VAL A 107 -0.33 -15.40 3.63
N GLU A 108 -0.21 -16.61 4.20
CA GLU A 108 -1.30 -17.23 4.96
C GLU A 108 -1.59 -16.48 6.26
N ASP A 109 -0.55 -16.07 6.98
CA ASP A 109 -0.68 -15.23 8.18
C ASP A 109 -1.38 -13.91 7.88
N LEU A 110 -0.99 -13.26 6.77
CA LEU A 110 -1.67 -12.05 6.29
C LEU A 110 -3.12 -12.33 5.93
N GLY A 111 -3.39 -13.44 5.24
CA GLY A 111 -4.75 -13.86 4.88
C GLY A 111 -5.65 -14.04 6.09
N ASN A 112 -5.13 -14.68 7.14
CA ASN A 112 -5.83 -14.85 8.42
C ASN A 112 -6.00 -13.52 9.16
N PHE A 113 -5.04 -12.60 9.03
CA PHE A 113 -5.10 -11.26 9.60
C PHE A 113 -6.11 -10.33 8.90
N VAL A 114 -6.48 -10.57 7.63
CA VAL A 114 -7.45 -9.70 6.92
C VAL A 114 -8.82 -9.69 7.60
N SER A 115 -9.37 -10.85 7.97
CA SER A 115 -10.71 -10.97 8.58
C SER A 115 -10.97 -10.01 9.75
N PRO A 116 -10.08 -9.91 10.77
CA PRO A 116 -10.28 -8.99 11.88
C PRO A 116 -10.20 -7.48 11.52
N VAL A 117 -9.60 -7.13 10.38
CA VAL A 117 -9.41 -5.72 9.97
C VAL A 117 -10.29 -5.31 8.80
N ALA A 118 -10.82 -6.25 8.01
CA ALA A 118 -11.74 -5.97 6.95
C ALA A 118 -13.04 -5.33 7.48
N SER A 119 -13.68 -4.51 6.65
CA SER A 119 -15.03 -4.03 6.93
C SER A 119 -16.04 -5.13 6.58
N PRO A 120 -16.98 -5.48 7.47
CA PRO A 120 -17.97 -6.53 7.19
C PRO A 120 -18.84 -6.25 5.95
N ASN A 121 -19.13 -4.96 5.69
CA ASN A 121 -20.15 -4.56 4.71
C ASN A 121 -19.59 -3.93 3.43
N ASP A 122 -18.32 -3.49 3.43
CA ASP A 122 -17.74 -2.72 2.31
C ASP A 122 -16.39 -3.25 1.81
N ASN A 123 -15.96 -4.44 2.27
CA ASN A 123 -14.72 -5.05 1.82
C ASN A 123 -14.87 -5.66 0.41
N LEU A 124 -14.69 -4.82 -0.61
CA LEU A 124 -14.85 -5.20 -2.02
C LEU A 124 -13.66 -5.99 -2.59
N GLN A 125 -12.45 -5.76 -2.10
CA GLN A 125 -11.24 -6.41 -2.60
C GLN A 125 -10.16 -6.44 -1.52
N ASN A 126 -9.38 -7.51 -1.48
CA ASN A 126 -8.11 -7.56 -0.77
C ASN A 126 -7.00 -7.96 -1.72
N VAL A 127 -5.82 -7.36 -1.54
CA VAL A 127 -4.63 -7.65 -2.33
C VAL A 127 -3.43 -7.78 -1.38
N ILE A 128 -2.72 -8.89 -1.48
CA ILE A 128 -1.36 -9.04 -0.95
C ILE A 128 -0.44 -9.07 -2.16
N MET A 129 0.59 -8.23 -2.18
CA MET A 129 1.54 -8.16 -3.30
C MET A 129 2.97 -8.24 -2.79
N LYS A 130 3.81 -8.99 -3.51
CA LYS A 130 5.26 -8.99 -3.36
C LYS A 130 5.89 -8.16 -4.48
N PRO A 131 6.30 -6.91 -4.24
CA PRO A 131 6.79 -6.03 -5.29
C PRO A 131 7.99 -6.60 -6.06
N ALA A 132 8.89 -7.31 -5.39
CA ALA A 132 10.11 -7.84 -5.99
C ALA A 132 9.87 -8.95 -7.03
N THR A 133 8.84 -9.77 -6.83
CA THR A 133 8.49 -10.90 -7.73
C THR A 133 7.23 -10.63 -8.55
N ALA A 134 6.54 -9.53 -8.27
CA ALA A 134 5.21 -9.18 -8.77
C ALA A 134 4.18 -10.32 -8.64
N GLU A 135 4.33 -11.13 -7.61
CA GLU A 135 3.31 -12.08 -7.19
C GLU A 135 2.23 -11.34 -6.42
N ALA A 136 0.98 -11.68 -6.68
CA ALA A 136 -0.18 -11.15 -5.99
C ALA A 136 -1.13 -12.25 -5.56
N TRP A 137 -1.76 -12.07 -4.40
CA TRP A 137 -2.88 -12.85 -3.94
C TRP A 137 -4.08 -11.92 -3.81
N ILE A 138 -5.18 -12.29 -4.45
CA ILE A 138 -6.35 -11.40 -4.58
C ILE A 138 -7.60 -12.14 -4.11
N THR A 139 -8.45 -11.43 -3.37
CA THR A 139 -9.85 -11.80 -3.14
C THR A 139 -10.75 -10.63 -3.55
N ASN A 140 -11.92 -10.94 -4.11
CA ASN A 140 -12.91 -9.94 -4.51
C ASN A 140 -14.25 -10.31 -3.89
N ALA A 141 -15.06 -9.31 -3.51
CA ALA A 141 -16.43 -9.53 -3.12
C ALA A 141 -17.22 -10.16 -4.27
N THR A 142 -18.21 -10.97 -3.93
CA THR A 142 -19.03 -11.70 -4.88
C THR A 142 -20.30 -10.93 -5.20
N THR A 143 -20.93 -11.25 -6.33
CA THR A 143 -22.16 -10.60 -6.79
C THR A 143 -23.36 -10.86 -5.87
N ASP A 144 -23.31 -11.90 -5.02
CA ASP A 144 -24.28 -12.18 -3.97
C ASP A 144 -24.03 -11.38 -2.67
N GLY A 145 -23.11 -10.43 -2.69
CA GLY A 145 -22.86 -9.50 -1.59
C GLY A 145 -21.93 -10.02 -0.50
N LYS A 146 -21.29 -11.19 -0.66
CA LYS A 146 -20.31 -11.65 0.33
C LYS A 146 -19.00 -10.87 0.20
N PRO A 147 -18.41 -10.42 1.32
CA PRO A 147 -17.21 -9.60 1.30
C PRO A 147 -15.99 -10.37 0.82
N ALA A 148 -14.95 -9.67 0.37
CA ALA A 148 -13.73 -10.25 -0.17
C ALA A 148 -12.96 -11.09 0.86
N TYR A 149 -12.97 -10.70 2.14
CA TYR A 149 -12.21 -11.41 3.19
C TYR A 149 -12.74 -12.82 3.51
N THR A 150 -13.96 -13.16 3.08
CA THR A 150 -14.51 -14.51 3.22
C THR A 150 -14.22 -15.41 2.02
N GLN A 151 -13.59 -14.88 0.97
CA GLN A 151 -13.34 -15.61 -0.26
C GLN A 151 -11.98 -16.29 -0.24
N LYS A 152 -11.83 -17.33 -1.08
CA LYS A 152 -10.54 -18.00 -1.29
C LYS A 152 -9.58 -17.11 -2.06
N TRP A 153 -8.36 -16.97 -1.55
CA TRP A 153 -7.27 -16.26 -2.22
C TRP A 153 -6.93 -16.88 -3.57
N ARG A 154 -6.81 -16.03 -4.59
CA ARG A 154 -6.36 -16.40 -5.94
C ARG A 154 -4.94 -15.88 -6.15
N TYR A 155 -4.02 -16.76 -6.49
CA TYR A 155 -2.66 -16.41 -6.85
C TYR A 155 -2.58 -15.93 -8.30
N VAL A 156 -1.82 -14.87 -8.53
CA VAL A 156 -1.50 -14.31 -9.84
C VAL A 156 -0.02 -13.94 -9.89
N ASN A 157 0.68 -14.34 -10.95
CA ASN A 157 2.01 -13.83 -11.26
C ASN A 157 1.87 -12.75 -12.34
N LEU A 158 2.19 -11.50 -12.00
CA LEU A 158 2.03 -10.35 -12.90
C LEU A 158 3.22 -10.16 -13.84
N MET A 159 4.32 -10.85 -13.60
CA MET A 159 5.58 -10.62 -14.31
C MET A 159 5.55 -10.89 -15.82
N PRO A 160 4.83 -11.93 -16.32
CA PRO A 160 4.64 -12.11 -17.76
C PRO A 160 4.00 -10.89 -18.44
N TYR A 161 3.05 -10.23 -17.78
CA TYR A 161 2.33 -9.08 -18.34
C TYR A 161 3.16 -7.80 -18.34
N PHE A 162 4.06 -7.63 -17.36
CA PHE A 162 4.96 -6.48 -17.33
C PHE A 162 6.05 -6.58 -18.40
N ALA A 163 6.57 -7.77 -18.67
CA ALA A 163 7.56 -7.99 -19.72
C ALA A 163 7.05 -7.55 -21.11
N GLU A 164 5.80 -7.88 -21.44
CA GLU A 164 5.14 -7.44 -22.68
C GLU A 164 5.00 -5.91 -22.78
N MET A 165 4.72 -5.25 -21.65
CA MET A 165 4.60 -3.78 -21.60
C MET A 165 5.95 -3.05 -21.76
N PHE A 166 7.06 -3.62 -21.29
CA PHE A 166 8.38 -3.04 -21.49
C PHE A 166 8.84 -3.13 -22.94
N VAL A 167 8.54 -4.23 -23.63
CA VAL A 167 8.83 -4.39 -25.06
C VAL A 167 8.02 -3.40 -25.90
N ALA A 168 6.74 -3.21 -25.59
CA ALA A 168 5.89 -2.25 -26.30
C ALA A 168 6.38 -0.79 -26.16
N GLN A 169 6.90 -0.41 -24.99
CA GLN A 169 7.41 0.96 -24.77
C GLN A 169 8.76 1.25 -25.44
N GLN A 170 9.57 0.23 -25.75
CA GLN A 170 10.81 0.42 -26.51
C GLN A 170 10.59 0.56 -28.02
N GLY A 171 9.42 0.18 -28.54
CA GLY A 171 9.03 0.39 -29.93
C GLY A 171 8.37 1.75 -30.23
N GLU A 172 8.09 2.56 -29.20
CA GLU A 172 7.45 3.88 -29.32
C GLU A 172 8.41 5.05 -29.00
N MET A 173 9.72 4.86 -29.16
CA MET A 173 10.66 6.00 -29.18
C MET A 173 10.88 6.45 -30.64
N PRO A 174 10.51 7.69 -31.02
CA PRO A 174 10.95 8.30 -32.27
C PRO A 174 12.45 8.55 -32.30
#